data_AF-A0A285TQC6-F1
#
_entry.id   AF-A0A285TQC6-F1
#
_cell.length_a   1.000
_cell.length_b   1.000
_cell.length_c   1.000
_cell.angle_alpha   90.00
_cell.angle_beta   90.00
_cell.angle_gamma   90.00
#
_symmetry.space_group_name_H-M   'P 1'
#
loop_
_entity.id
_entity.type
_entity.pdbx_description
1 polymer ?
#
loop_
_entity_poly.entity_id
_entity_poly.type
_entity_poly.pdbx_seq_one_letter_code
_entity_poly.pdbx_strand_id
1 'polypeptide(L)'
;MLQAINSSDNSRSFQAQGTKKTSEVVFQNNLEVNENDEQTKNVVINGIEYNSEDVERWDSYIKDLHPTFLAFGIVATEGFGTAAVPAGTTSIHFYEFCSMLERGEVISAENTRSNNINYENAYWEDRLRLATYENEQSDIIKSQKILDIINQCYELGMMTKNNSLILPDELSKIHLVKKYEEQQSILTKTVIQNLDEQKQNLNQLYNSKRIISAYQNSI
;
A
#
# COMPACT_ATOMS: atom_id res chain seq x y z
N MET A 1 -66.68 5.04 -34.72
CA MET A 1 -66.10 5.80 -35.85
C MET A 1 -64.66 6.11 -35.46
N LEU A 2 -63.67 5.34 -35.96
CA LEU A 2 -62.83 5.68 -37.15
C LEU A 2 -61.97 6.93 -36.83
N GLN A 3 -60.63 6.94 -36.82
CA GLN A 3 -59.63 6.16 -37.58
C GLN A 3 -58.27 6.05 -36.86
N ALA A 4 -57.48 5.04 -37.28
CA ALA A 4 -56.04 4.85 -37.07
C ALA A 4 -55.19 5.63 -38.10
N ILE A 5 -53.86 5.36 -38.15
CA ILE A 5 -52.77 5.74 -39.12
C ILE A 5 -51.75 6.69 -38.44
N ASN A 6 -50.41 6.55 -38.42
CA ASN A 6 -49.45 5.62 -39.04
C ASN A 6 -48.10 5.62 -38.29
N SER A 7 -47.36 4.54 -38.53
CA SER A 7 -45.94 4.26 -38.27
C SER A 7 -44.93 5.20 -38.97
N SER A 8 -43.75 5.37 -38.39
CA SER A 8 -42.47 5.25 -39.14
C SER A 8 -41.27 5.04 -38.20
N ASP A 9 -40.69 3.85 -38.29
CA ASP A 9 -39.32 3.50 -37.91
C ASP A 9 -38.28 4.44 -38.55
N ASN A 10 -37.17 4.69 -37.85
CA ASN A 10 -35.90 4.98 -38.50
C ASN A 10 -34.72 4.47 -37.67
N SER A 11 -34.35 3.23 -37.96
CA SER A 11 -33.06 2.63 -37.69
C SER A 11 -31.97 3.33 -38.53
N ARG A 12 -30.84 3.66 -37.89
CA ARG A 12 -29.58 3.93 -38.61
C ARG A 12 -28.47 3.05 -38.07
N SER A 13 -28.32 1.94 -38.77
CA SER A 13 -27.12 1.14 -38.92
C SER A 13 -25.95 1.97 -39.45
N PHE A 14 -24.77 1.79 -38.86
CA PHE A 14 -23.51 1.99 -39.57
C PHE A 14 -22.73 0.68 -39.59
N GLN A 15 -22.63 0.12 -40.79
CA GLN A 15 -21.75 -0.98 -41.16
C GLN A 15 -20.87 -0.47 -42.31
N ALA A 16 -19.55 -0.65 -42.18
CA ALA A 16 -18.60 -0.81 -43.28
C ALA A 16 -17.39 -1.53 -42.68
N GLN A 17 -17.22 -2.84 -42.95
CA GLN A 17 -16.27 -3.38 -43.94
C GLN A 17 -14.84 -2.89 -43.68
N GLY A 18 -13.82 -3.68 -43.33
CA GLY A 18 -13.59 -5.09 -43.56
C GLY A 18 -12.32 -5.24 -44.40
N THR A 19 -11.19 -5.57 -43.77
CA THR A 19 -10.04 -6.19 -44.45
C THR A 19 -9.38 -7.20 -43.53
N LYS A 20 -9.50 -8.47 -43.92
CA LYS A 20 -8.80 -9.64 -43.36
C LYS A 20 -7.29 -9.46 -43.51
N LYS A 21 -6.52 -9.89 -42.50
CA LYS A 21 -5.34 -10.75 -42.69
C LYS A 21 -5.12 -11.63 -41.46
N THR A 22 -4.99 -12.90 -41.78
CA THR A 22 -4.80 -14.10 -40.97
C THR A 22 -3.43 -14.18 -40.33
N SER A 23 -3.39 -14.63 -39.08
CA SER A 23 -2.35 -15.56 -38.59
C SER A 23 -2.82 -16.18 -37.28
N GLU A 24 -3.43 -17.37 -37.40
CA GLU A 24 -3.50 -18.32 -36.29
C GLU A 24 -2.07 -18.71 -35.92
N VAL A 25 -1.70 -18.50 -34.66
CA VAL A 25 -0.57 -19.20 -34.06
C VAL A 25 -1.12 -20.00 -32.89
N VAL A 26 -1.38 -21.27 -33.18
CA VAL A 26 -1.66 -22.29 -32.17
C VAL A 26 -0.34 -22.61 -31.50
N PHE A 27 -0.13 -22.10 -30.29
CA PHE A 27 0.91 -22.62 -29.40
C PHE A 27 0.32 -23.79 -28.62
N GLN A 28 0.71 -25.00 -29.04
CA GLN A 28 0.56 -26.21 -28.24
C GLN A 28 1.53 -26.10 -27.06
N ASN A 29 1.02 -25.82 -25.86
CA ASN A 29 1.78 -25.99 -24.64
C ASN A 29 1.85 -27.49 -24.32
N ASN A 30 3.02 -28.08 -24.56
CA ASN A 30 3.39 -29.34 -23.92
C ASN A 30 3.50 -29.08 -22.42
N LEU A 31 2.55 -29.64 -21.66
CA LEU A 31 2.63 -29.78 -20.22
C LEU A 31 3.68 -30.85 -19.89
N GLU A 32 4.90 -30.42 -19.60
CA GLU A 32 5.75 -31.14 -18.66
C GLU A 32 5.53 -30.51 -17.28
N VAL A 33 4.77 -31.24 -16.46
CA VAL A 33 4.50 -30.92 -15.07
C VAL A 33 5.80 -31.12 -14.29
N ASN A 34 6.44 -30.02 -13.91
CA ASN A 34 7.35 -30.01 -12.77
C ASN A 34 6.56 -29.52 -11.55
N GLU A 35 6.20 -30.46 -10.69
CA GLU A 35 5.75 -30.20 -9.32
C GLU A 35 6.94 -29.63 -8.53
N ASN A 36 6.86 -28.36 -8.14
CA ASN A 36 7.49 -27.71 -6.96
C ASN A 36 7.88 -26.24 -7.24
N ASP A 37 6.90 -25.38 -7.48
CA ASP A 37 7.01 -23.96 -7.17
C ASP A 37 5.61 -23.49 -6.74
N GLU A 38 5.42 -23.17 -5.45
CA GLU A 38 4.30 -22.35 -5.01
C GLU A 38 4.47 -20.96 -5.67
N GLN A 39 4.00 -20.83 -6.91
CA GLN A 39 3.91 -19.55 -7.57
C GLN A 39 2.86 -18.73 -6.83
N THR A 40 3.32 -17.82 -5.96
CA THR A 40 2.49 -16.78 -5.39
C THR A 40 1.83 -16.02 -6.54
N LYS A 41 0.52 -16.19 -6.68
CA LYS A 41 -0.24 -15.49 -7.70
C LYS A 41 -0.35 -14.04 -7.25
N ASN A 42 0.14 -13.11 -8.06
CA ASN A 42 0.03 -11.69 -7.79
C ASN A 42 -1.15 -11.09 -8.57
N VAL A 43 -1.81 -10.10 -7.98
CA VAL A 43 -2.91 -9.32 -8.57
C VAL A 43 -2.53 -7.85 -8.52
N VAL A 44 -2.75 -7.15 -9.63
CA VAL A 44 -2.49 -5.70 -9.72
C VAL A 44 -3.76 -4.93 -9.40
N ILE A 45 -3.71 -4.10 -8.36
CA ILE A 45 -4.81 -3.20 -7.98
C ILE A 45 -4.28 -1.78 -7.91
N ASN A 46 -4.88 -0.87 -8.67
CA ASN A 46 -4.43 0.53 -8.80
C ASN A 46 -2.95 0.69 -9.13
N GLY A 47 -2.39 -0.25 -9.92
CA GLY A 47 -0.98 -0.23 -10.31
C GLY A 47 -0.01 -0.75 -9.24
N ILE A 48 -0.50 -1.28 -8.12
CA ILE A 48 0.29 -1.93 -7.07
C ILE A 48 0.02 -3.43 -7.10
N GLU A 49 1.10 -4.22 -7.03
CA GLU A 49 1.01 -5.68 -7.00
C GLU A 49 0.84 -6.19 -5.57
N TYR A 50 -0.15 -7.05 -5.37
CA TYR A 50 -0.44 -7.72 -4.09
C TYR A 50 -0.51 -9.23 -4.29
N ASN A 51 -0.27 -9.99 -3.22
CA ASN A 51 -0.53 -11.43 -3.22
C ASN A 51 -2.05 -11.67 -3.34
N SER A 52 -2.47 -12.58 -4.22
CA SER A 52 -3.87 -12.93 -4.43
C SER A 52 -4.57 -13.40 -3.17
N GLU A 53 -3.87 -14.13 -2.29
CA GLU A 53 -4.44 -14.64 -1.04
C GLU A 53 -4.78 -13.51 -0.07
N ASP A 54 -3.92 -12.50 0.01
CA ASP A 54 -4.16 -11.31 0.82
C ASP A 54 -5.34 -10.51 0.25
N VAL A 55 -5.43 -10.37 -1.07
CA VAL A 55 -6.56 -9.70 -1.73
C VAL A 55 -7.87 -10.43 -1.45
N GLU A 56 -7.92 -11.76 -1.57
CA GLU A 56 -9.12 -12.55 -1.25
C GLU A 56 -9.51 -12.41 0.23
N ARG A 57 -8.53 -12.38 1.14
CA ARG A 57 -8.76 -12.11 2.56
C ARG A 57 -9.34 -10.71 2.76
N TRP A 58 -8.77 -9.68 2.14
CA TRP A 58 -9.25 -8.30 2.26
C TRP A 58 -10.64 -8.11 1.61
N ASP A 59 -10.96 -8.84 0.55
CA ASP A 59 -12.31 -8.85 -0.03
C ASP A 59 -13.34 -9.43 0.94
N SER A 60 -12.97 -10.40 1.77
CA SER A 60 -13.86 -10.89 2.83
C SER A 60 -14.10 -9.83 3.91
N TYR A 61 -13.11 -8.99 4.22
CA TYR A 61 -13.30 -7.88 5.17
C TYR A 61 -14.38 -6.89 4.72
N ILE A 62 -14.47 -6.63 3.43
CA ILE A 62 -15.50 -5.76 2.84
C ILE A 62 -16.87 -6.42 2.96
N LYS A 63 -16.98 -7.71 2.59
CA LYS A 63 -18.24 -8.46 2.59
C LYS A 63 -18.83 -8.62 3.99
N ASP A 64 -17.97 -8.91 4.97
CA ASP A 64 -18.40 -9.25 6.33
C ASP A 64 -18.47 -8.03 7.26
N LEU A 65 -18.26 -6.81 6.73
CA LEU A 65 -18.15 -5.57 7.52
C LEU A 65 -17.19 -5.74 8.70
N HIS A 66 -16.02 -6.31 8.40
CA HIS A 66 -14.98 -6.60 9.38
C HIS A 66 -14.52 -5.30 10.06
N PRO A 67 -14.13 -5.33 11.36
CA PRO A 67 -13.64 -4.15 12.07
C PRO A 67 -12.59 -3.33 11.30
N THR A 68 -11.71 -3.98 10.54
CA THR A 68 -10.71 -3.32 9.69
C THR A 68 -11.34 -2.46 8.58
N PHE A 69 -12.38 -2.97 7.91
CA PHE A 69 -13.10 -2.22 6.88
C PHE A 69 -13.90 -1.06 7.48
N LEU A 70 -14.51 -1.27 8.65
CA LEU A 70 -15.21 -0.21 9.37
C LEU A 70 -14.25 0.88 9.86
N ALA A 71 -13.09 0.48 10.41
CA ALA A 71 -12.04 1.42 10.81
C ALA A 71 -11.59 2.26 9.61
N PHE A 72 -11.30 1.61 8.47
CA PHE A 72 -10.99 2.29 7.23
C PHE A 72 -12.10 3.28 6.84
N GLY A 73 -13.36 2.83 6.81
CA GLY A 73 -14.50 3.70 6.47
C GLY A 73 -14.64 4.92 7.38
N ILE A 74 -14.35 4.79 8.67
CA ILE A 74 -14.38 5.89 9.64
C ILE A 74 -13.24 6.89 9.38
N VAL A 75 -12.00 6.42 9.21
CA VAL A 75 -10.83 7.31 9.10
C VAL A 75 -10.62 7.86 7.68
N ALA A 76 -11.12 7.17 6.66
CA ALA A 76 -11.02 7.56 5.25
C ALA A 76 -11.98 8.69 4.85
N THR A 77 -13.04 8.92 5.64
CA THR A 77 -14.17 9.80 5.25
C THR A 77 -14.24 11.11 6.02
N GLU A 78 -13.25 11.43 6.88
CA GLU A 78 -13.36 12.53 7.83
C GLU A 78 -13.50 13.92 7.17
N GLY A 79 -14.69 14.51 7.33
CA GLY A 79 -15.02 15.92 7.09
C GLY A 79 -16.20 16.16 6.15
N PHE A 80 -16.44 15.26 5.20
CA PHE A 80 -17.51 15.42 4.20
C PHE A 80 -18.70 14.54 4.57
N GLY A 81 -19.65 15.10 5.32
CA GLY A 81 -20.93 14.46 5.57
C GLY A 81 -21.59 14.06 4.25
N THR A 82 -21.86 12.77 4.09
CA THR A 82 -22.80 12.10 3.14
C THR A 82 -22.86 12.56 1.67
N ALA A 83 -22.02 13.49 1.23
CA ALA A 83 -21.91 13.93 -0.14
C ALA A 83 -20.93 13.01 -0.86
N ALA A 84 -21.32 12.53 -2.04
CA ALA A 84 -20.52 11.62 -2.86
C ALA A 84 -19.14 12.21 -3.14
N VAL A 85 -18.15 11.78 -2.37
CA VAL A 85 -16.74 12.08 -2.61
C VAL A 85 -16.24 11.14 -3.71
N PRO A 86 -15.56 11.65 -4.76
CA PRO A 86 -14.93 10.81 -5.76
C PRO A 86 -13.95 9.81 -5.13
N ALA A 87 -13.98 8.55 -5.60
CA ALA A 87 -13.02 7.55 -5.18
C ALA A 87 -11.58 8.03 -5.45
N GLY A 88 -10.71 7.95 -4.44
CA GLY A 88 -9.29 8.31 -4.54
C GLY A 88 -8.94 9.78 -4.27
N THR A 89 -9.90 10.65 -3.92
CA THR A 89 -9.60 12.07 -3.62
C THR A 89 -9.47 12.41 -2.14
N THR A 90 -9.87 11.52 -1.22
CA THR A 90 -9.90 11.82 0.23
C THR A 90 -9.02 10.95 1.10
N SER A 91 -8.54 9.80 0.60
CA SER A 91 -7.70 8.88 1.37
C SER A 91 -7.00 7.88 0.46
N ILE A 92 -6.00 7.18 1.00
CA ILE A 92 -5.38 5.99 0.38
C ILE A 92 -6.42 4.88 0.11
N HIS A 93 -6.09 3.96 -0.80
CA HIS A 93 -6.98 2.85 -1.13
C HIS A 93 -7.07 1.83 0.02
N PHE A 94 -8.19 1.09 0.12
CA PHE A 94 -8.39 0.10 1.20
C PHE A 94 -7.30 -0.98 1.22
N TYR A 95 -6.91 -1.52 0.06
CA TYR A 95 -5.83 -2.51 -0.02
C TYR A 95 -4.46 -1.94 0.39
N GLU A 96 -4.17 -0.67 0.09
CA GLU A 96 -2.97 0.00 0.60
C GLU A 96 -3.03 0.14 2.12
N PHE A 97 -4.19 0.54 2.65
CA PHE A 97 -4.43 0.62 4.09
C PHE A 97 -4.19 -0.73 4.79
N CYS A 98 -4.79 -1.81 4.29
CA CYS A 98 -4.60 -3.15 4.86
C CYS A 98 -3.15 -3.61 4.76
N SER A 99 -2.51 -3.42 3.60
CA SER A 99 -1.11 -3.78 3.42
C SER A 99 -0.19 -3.03 4.38
N MET A 100 -0.41 -1.74 4.60
CA MET A 100 0.38 -0.92 5.53
C MET A 100 0.16 -1.34 6.99
N LEU A 101 -1.09 -1.64 7.36
CA LEU A 101 -1.44 -2.11 8.70
C LEU A 101 -0.77 -3.45 9.02
N GLU A 102 -0.77 -4.38 8.06
CA GLU A 102 -0.19 -5.73 8.23
C GLU A 102 1.34 -5.72 8.17
N ARG A 103 1.95 -4.85 7.36
CA ARG A 103 3.41 -4.67 7.35
C ARG A 103 3.94 -4.14 8.68
N GLY A 104 3.13 -3.35 9.40
CA GLY A 104 3.49 -2.81 10.71
C GLY A 104 4.68 -1.84 10.66
N GLU A 105 5.01 -1.31 9.48
CA GLU A 105 6.07 -0.32 9.33
C GLU A 105 5.56 1.08 9.64
N VAL A 106 6.36 1.87 10.36
CA VAL A 106 6.07 3.29 10.56
C VAL A 106 6.20 4.03 9.23
N ILE A 107 5.11 4.65 8.81
CA ILE A 107 4.99 5.34 7.52
C ILE A 107 5.53 6.76 7.64
N SER A 108 5.09 7.48 8.67
CA SER A 108 5.58 8.83 8.96
C SER A 108 5.80 8.99 10.45
N ALA A 109 7.07 9.04 10.85
CA ALA A 109 7.48 9.28 12.24
C ALA A 109 6.87 10.58 12.79
N GLU A 110 6.76 11.63 11.97
CA GLU A 110 6.17 12.92 12.37
C GLU A 110 4.67 12.83 12.71
N ASN A 111 4.00 11.84 12.12
CA ASN A 111 2.58 11.60 12.33
C ASN A 111 2.31 10.57 13.43
N THR A 112 3.35 9.89 13.94
CA THR A 112 3.18 8.94 15.03
C THR A 112 2.66 9.63 16.28
N ARG A 113 1.62 9.05 16.88
CA ARG A 113 1.12 9.46 18.19
C ARG A 113 1.04 8.24 19.10
N SER A 114 1.58 8.35 20.30
CA SER A 114 1.55 7.28 21.29
C SER A 114 0.26 7.36 22.11
N ASN A 115 -0.55 6.29 22.05
CA ASN A 115 -1.56 5.78 23.00
C ASN A 115 -2.45 6.73 23.82
N ASN A 116 -2.49 8.03 23.52
CA ASN A 116 -3.36 8.97 24.21
C ASN A 116 -4.70 8.99 23.48
N ILE A 117 -5.69 8.33 24.10
CA ILE A 117 -7.12 8.32 23.72
C ILE A 117 -7.66 9.74 23.43
N ASN A 118 -7.03 10.78 23.99
CA ASN A 118 -7.25 12.18 23.65
C ASN A 118 -6.42 12.64 22.45
N TYR A 119 -6.75 12.11 21.27
CA TYR A 119 -6.39 12.79 20.03
C TYR A 119 -7.37 13.95 19.88
N GLU A 120 -6.94 15.15 20.28
CA GLU A 120 -7.76 16.38 20.30
C GLU A 120 -8.69 16.45 19.09
N ASN A 121 -9.98 16.70 19.34
CA ASN A 121 -11.05 16.88 18.34
C ASN A 121 -11.52 15.63 17.56
N ALA A 122 -11.05 14.42 17.87
CA ALA A 122 -11.48 13.23 17.14
C ALA A 122 -12.83 12.66 17.59
N TYR A 123 -13.25 12.82 18.86
CA TYR A 123 -14.53 12.30 19.38
C TYR A 123 -14.77 10.81 19.05
N TRP A 124 -13.73 9.97 19.16
CA TRP A 124 -13.79 8.57 18.71
C TRP A 124 -14.91 7.77 19.36
N GLU A 125 -15.14 7.95 20.66
CA GLU A 125 -16.21 7.25 21.39
C GLU A 125 -17.60 7.46 20.76
N ASP A 126 -17.94 8.71 20.43
CA ASP A 126 -19.23 9.04 19.81
C ASP A 126 -19.31 8.50 18.37
N ARG A 127 -18.22 8.57 17.61
CA ARG A 127 -18.16 8.05 16.22
C ARG A 127 -18.31 6.55 16.17
N LEU A 128 -17.62 5.83 17.05
CA LEU A 128 -17.68 4.38 17.16
C LEU A 128 -19.06 3.90 17.61
N ARG A 129 -19.68 4.62 18.56
CA ARG A 129 -21.05 4.36 18.99
C ARG A 129 -22.03 4.43 17.82
N LEU A 130 -21.90 5.44 16.95
CA LEU A 130 -22.75 5.60 15.76
C LEU A 130 -22.46 4.55 14.69
N ALA A 131 -21.18 4.23 14.44
CA ALA A 131 -20.76 3.28 13.41
C ALA A 131 -21.13 1.82 13.72
N THR A 132 -21.34 1.48 14.98
CA THR A 132 -21.71 0.13 15.45
C THR A 132 -23.14 0.05 15.97
N TYR A 133 -23.96 1.07 15.70
CA TYR A 133 -25.33 1.12 16.16
C TYR A 133 -26.21 0.18 15.30
N GLU A 134 -26.54 -0.99 15.85
CA GLU A 134 -27.41 -1.97 15.22
C GLU A 134 -28.45 -2.45 16.25
N ASN A 135 -29.71 -2.61 15.83
CA ASN A 135 -30.79 -3.11 16.70
C ASN A 135 -30.94 -2.34 18.03
N GLU A 136 -30.89 -0.99 17.95
CA GLU A 136 -31.05 -0.08 19.08
C GLU A 136 -29.94 -0.11 20.14
N GLN A 137 -28.87 -0.89 19.92
CA GLN A 137 -27.71 -0.99 20.81
C GLN A 137 -26.41 -0.83 20.02
N SER A 138 -25.37 -0.33 20.68
CA SER A 138 -24.02 -0.27 20.10
C SER A 138 -23.25 -1.52 20.48
N ASP A 139 -22.63 -2.19 19.51
CA ASP A 139 -21.72 -3.30 19.79
C ASP A 139 -20.39 -2.74 20.36
N ILE A 140 -20.26 -2.84 21.68
CA ILE A 140 -19.10 -2.35 22.42
C ILE A 140 -17.84 -3.14 22.06
N ILE A 141 -17.95 -4.45 21.81
CA ILE A 141 -16.80 -5.30 21.49
C ILE A 141 -16.28 -4.95 20.10
N LYS A 142 -17.18 -4.78 19.13
CA LYS A 142 -16.82 -4.35 17.79
C LYS A 142 -16.24 -2.94 17.80
N SER A 143 -16.82 -2.03 18.59
CA SER A 143 -16.31 -0.66 18.77
C SER A 143 -14.88 -0.65 19.31
N GLN A 144 -14.58 -1.47 20.32
CA GLN A 144 -13.23 -1.57 20.88
C GLN A 144 -12.23 -2.08 19.83
N LYS A 145 -12.58 -3.13 19.07
CA LYS A 145 -11.71 -3.64 18.00
C LYS A 145 -11.41 -2.59 16.92
N ILE A 146 -12.42 -1.81 16.55
CA ILE A 146 -12.25 -0.71 15.59
C ILE A 146 -11.31 0.36 16.19
N LEU A 147 -11.49 0.71 17.46
CA LEU A 147 -10.63 1.67 18.15
C LEU A 147 -9.18 1.19 18.21
N ASP A 148 -8.95 -0.09 18.49
CA ASP A 148 -7.61 -0.66 18.54
C ASP A 148 -6.90 -0.55 17.18
N ILE A 149 -7.64 -0.79 16.08
CA ILE A 149 -7.11 -0.61 14.71
C ILE A 149 -6.82 0.87 14.43
N ILE A 150 -7.69 1.80 14.84
CA ILE A 150 -7.46 3.24 14.69
C ILE A 150 -6.23 3.68 15.49
N ASN A 151 -6.06 3.17 16.71
CA ASN A 151 -4.86 3.42 17.52
C ASN A 151 -3.60 2.90 16.81
N GLN A 152 -3.66 1.70 16.24
CA GLN A 152 -2.57 1.17 15.44
C GLN A 152 -2.24 2.08 14.25
N CYS A 153 -3.23 2.69 13.60
CA CYS A 153 -2.99 3.66 12.53
C CYS A 153 -2.25 4.91 13.03
N TYR A 154 -2.51 5.38 14.25
CA TYR A 154 -1.73 6.46 14.89
C TYR A 154 -0.31 6.02 15.24
N GLU A 155 -0.13 4.80 15.74
CA GLU A 155 1.20 4.26 16.07
C GLU A 155 2.07 4.09 14.83
N LEU A 156 1.48 3.67 13.71
CA LEU A 156 2.15 3.55 12.41
C LEU A 156 2.33 4.89 11.69
N GLY A 157 1.77 5.98 12.22
CA GLY A 157 1.84 7.31 11.61
C GLY A 157 1.07 7.40 10.29
N MET A 158 0.01 6.60 10.13
CA MET A 158 -0.90 6.59 8.98
C MET A 158 -1.94 7.72 9.02
N MET A 159 -2.10 8.36 10.19
CA MET A 159 -3.05 9.43 10.45
C MET A 159 -2.37 10.80 10.39
N THR A 160 -2.99 11.76 9.72
CA THR A 160 -2.54 13.16 9.70
C THR A 160 -2.85 13.87 11.03
N LYS A 161 -2.31 15.08 11.20
CA LYS A 161 -2.58 15.91 12.39
C LYS A 161 -4.07 16.22 12.60
N ASN A 162 -4.86 16.17 11.53
CA ASN A 162 -6.30 16.45 11.52
C ASN A 162 -7.17 15.22 11.82
N ASN A 163 -6.56 14.09 12.22
CA ASN A 163 -7.27 12.83 12.46
C ASN A 163 -7.89 12.21 11.19
N SER A 164 -7.34 12.54 10.01
CA SER A 164 -7.72 11.92 8.73
C SER A 164 -6.59 11.02 8.24
N LEU A 165 -6.92 9.97 7.49
CA LEU A 165 -5.91 9.12 6.84
C LEU A 165 -5.04 9.94 5.87
N ILE A 166 -3.75 9.59 5.75
CA ILE A 166 -2.82 10.24 4.80
C ILE A 166 -3.41 10.21 3.38
N LEU A 167 -3.23 11.30 2.64
CA LEU A 167 -3.65 11.39 1.25
C LEU A 167 -2.69 10.63 0.31
N PRO A 168 -3.15 10.11 -0.83
CA PRO A 168 -2.29 9.41 -1.79
C PRO A 168 -1.05 10.23 -2.23
N ASP A 169 -1.21 11.54 -2.42
CA ASP A 169 -0.12 12.44 -2.79
C ASP A 169 0.92 12.59 -1.68
N GLU A 170 0.48 12.65 -0.42
CA GLU A 170 1.36 12.73 0.75
C GLU A 170 2.10 11.41 0.94
N LEU A 171 1.40 10.27 0.79
CA LEU A 171 2.02 8.95 0.83
C LEU A 171 3.08 8.79 -0.26
N SER A 172 2.79 9.26 -1.48
CA SER A 172 3.74 9.23 -2.59
C SER A 172 5.00 10.04 -2.30
N LYS A 173 4.85 11.22 -1.67
CA LYS A 173 6.00 12.04 -1.24
C LYS A 173 6.82 11.33 -0.16
N ILE A 174 6.16 10.72 0.83
CA ILE A 174 6.81 9.95 1.90
C ILE A 174 7.63 8.80 1.30
N HIS A 175 7.03 8.02 0.38
CA HIS A 175 7.73 6.93 -0.29
C HIS A 175 8.93 7.41 -1.12
N LEU A 176 8.82 8.57 -1.80
CA LEU A 176 9.92 9.14 -2.56
C LEU A 176 11.09 9.55 -1.64
N VAL A 177 10.79 10.18 -0.51
CA VAL A 177 11.80 10.57 0.49
C VAL A 177 12.48 9.34 1.07
N LYS A 178 11.71 8.33 1.51
CA LYS A 178 12.26 7.08 2.06
C LYS A 178 13.18 6.39 1.05
N LYS A 179 12.76 6.29 -0.21
CA LYS A 179 13.58 5.71 -1.29
C LYS A 179 14.87 6.50 -1.53
N TYR A 180 14.81 7.83 -1.47
CA TYR A 180 15.99 8.68 -1.61
C TYR A 180 16.97 8.48 -0.44
N GLU A 181 16.47 8.44 0.79
CA GLU A 181 17.27 8.19 1.99
C GLU A 181 17.93 6.81 1.98
N GLU A 182 17.20 5.78 1.55
CA GLU A 182 17.74 4.42 1.36
C GLU A 182 18.89 4.41 0.35
N GLN A 183 18.73 5.09 -0.80
CA GLN A 183 19.78 5.18 -1.81
C GLN A 183 21.03 5.91 -1.28
N GLN A 184 20.84 7.01 -0.55
CA GLN A 184 21.94 7.74 0.08
C GLN A 184 22.67 6.90 1.13
N SER A 185 21.92 6.13 1.93
CA SER A 185 22.46 5.22 2.92
C SER A 185 23.31 4.12 2.28
N ILE A 186 22.82 3.51 1.19
CA ILE A 186 23.57 2.51 0.42
C ILE A 186 24.89 3.08 -0.11
N LEU A 187 24.82 4.24 -0.77
CA LEU A 187 26.02 4.92 -1.31
C LEU A 187 27.03 5.22 -0.21
N THR A 188 26.58 5.76 0.91
CA THR A 188 27.43 6.09 2.06
C THR A 188 28.07 4.83 2.64
N LYS A 189 27.31 3.74 2.80
CA LYS A 189 27.82 2.45 3.28
C LYS A 189 28.91 1.90 2.37
N THR A 190 28.71 1.96 1.05
CA THR A 190 29.72 1.52 0.07
C THR A 190 30.99 2.37 0.12
N VAL A 191 30.86 3.69 0.28
CA VAL A 191 32.02 4.59 0.42
C VAL A 191 32.82 4.26 1.68
N ILE A 192 32.14 4.03 2.81
CA ILE A 192 32.81 3.67 4.07
C ILE A 192 33.56 2.34 3.92
N GLN A 193 32.94 1.33 3.32
CA GLN A 193 33.58 0.02 3.07
C GLN A 193 34.85 0.17 2.21
N ASN A 194 34.79 0.95 1.14
CA ASN A 194 35.95 1.21 0.28
C ASN A 194 37.09 1.91 1.04
N LEU A 195 36.77 2.87 1.93
CA LEU A 195 37.77 3.54 2.76
C LEU A 195 38.42 2.60 3.77
N ASP A 196 37.65 1.69 4.36
CA ASP A 196 38.17 0.68 5.28
C ASP A 196 39.10 -0.31 4.56
N GLU A 197 38.76 -0.75 3.36
CA GLU A 197 39.63 -1.58 2.52
C GLU A 197 40.93 -0.85 2.14
N GLN A 198 40.84 0.42 1.73
CA GLN A 198 42.03 1.22 1.44
C GLN A 198 42.95 1.35 2.65
N LYS A 199 42.38 1.57 3.84
CA LYS A 199 43.15 1.65 5.10
C LYS A 199 43.82 0.33 5.43
N GLN A 200 43.16 -0.81 5.23
CA GLN A 200 43.76 -2.13 5.41
C GLN A 200 44.91 -2.37 4.44
N ASN A 201 44.74 -2.04 3.15
CA ASN A 201 45.78 -2.15 2.13
C ASN A 201 46.99 -1.27 2.45
N LEU A 202 46.76 -0.04 2.92
CA LEU A 202 47.84 0.87 3.32
C LEU A 202 48.63 0.33 4.52
N ASN A 203 47.92 -0.23 5.50
CA ASN A 203 48.55 -0.87 6.67
C ASN A 203 49.38 -2.11 6.28
N GLN A 204 48.86 -2.94 5.37
CA GLN A 204 49.61 -4.09 4.85
C GLN A 204 50.88 -3.65 4.12
N LEU A 205 50.79 -2.61 3.28
CA LEU A 205 51.94 -2.04 2.58
C LEU A 205 52.97 -1.45 3.54
N TYR A 206 52.53 -0.73 4.57
CA TYR A 206 53.44 -0.17 5.58
C TYR A 206 54.17 -1.28 6.34
N ASN A 207 53.44 -2.32 6.77
CA ASN A 207 54.02 -3.46 7.47
C ASN A 207 55.01 -4.23 6.59
N SER A 208 54.69 -4.47 5.31
CA SER A 208 55.59 -5.17 4.39
C SER A 208 56.88 -4.37 4.14
N LYS A 209 56.78 -3.06 3.92
CA LYS A 209 57.96 -2.17 3.80
C LYS A 209 58.83 -2.20 5.05
N ARG A 210 58.22 -2.17 6.24
CA ARG A 210 58.94 -2.26 7.52
C ARG A 210 59.70 -3.57 7.64
N ILE A 211 59.07 -4.70 7.29
CA ILE A 211 59.71 -6.02 7.28
C ILE A 211 60.91 -6.04 6.32
N ILE A 212 60.72 -5.58 5.08
CA ILE A 212 61.80 -5.55 4.07
C ILE A 212 62.98 -4.70 4.57
N SER A 213 62.72 -3.51 5.12
CA SER A 213 63.77 -2.65 5.66
C SER A 213 64.52 -3.29 6.85
N ALA A 214 63.81 -4.02 7.71
CA ALA A 214 64.43 -4.73 8.83
C ALA A 214 65.34 -5.86 8.35
N TYR A 215 64.92 -6.62 7.33
CA TYR A 215 65.73 -7.65 6.69
C TYR A 215 66.99 -7.09 6.01
N GLN A 216 66.87 -5.95 5.31
CA GLN A 216 68.02 -5.32 4.65
C GLN A 216 69.06 -4.79 5.64
N ASN A 217 68.63 -4.33 6.80
CA ASN A 217 69.52 -3.82 7.85
C ASN A 217 70.15 -4.92 8.73
N SER A 218 69.80 -6.20 8.51
CA SER A 218 70.35 -7.33 9.28
C SER A 218 71.38 -8.16 8.51
N ILE A 219 71.83 -7.71 7.34
CA ILE A 219 72.89 -8.30 6.50
C ILE A 219 74.11 -7.39 6.58
#